data_AF-A0A2S4ZX12-F1
#
_entry.id   AF-A0A2S4ZX12-F1
#
_cell.length_a   1.000
_cell.length_b   1.000
_cell.length_c   1.000
_cell.angle_alpha   90.00
_cell.angle_beta   90.00
_cell.angle_gamma   90.00
#
_symmetry.space_group_name_H-M   'P 1'
#
loop_
_entity.id
_entity.type
_entity.pdbx_description
1 polymer ?
#
loop_
_entity_poly.entity_id
_entity_poly.type
_entity_poly.pdbx_seq_one_letter_code
_entity_poly.pdbx_strand_id
1 'polypeptide(L)' 'MKSSYSAGNGACVEVKSPTAAELAVRDSKTPEGPILAFPADAWNAFVSSVKA' A
#
# COMPACT_ATOMS: atom_id res chain seq x y z
N MET A 1 -5.35 10.01 -5.10
CA MET A 1 -6.43 9.02 -5.28
C MET A 1 -6.56 8.27 -3.97
N LYS A 2 -7.69 8.45 -3.28
CA LYS A 2 -8.06 7.77 -2.03
C LYS A 2 -8.72 6.45 -2.44
N SER A 3 -8.29 5.31 -1.92
CA SER A 3 -8.97 4.04 -2.21
C SER A 3 -10.34 3.99 -1.51
N SER A 4 -11.37 3.56 -2.24
CA SER A 4 -12.79 3.66 -1.86
C SER A 4 -13.37 2.46 -1.10
N TYR A 5 -12.57 1.73 -0.30
CA TYR A 5 -13.07 0.68 0.59
C TYR A 5 -13.08 1.17 2.05
N SER A 6 -13.83 2.23 2.32
CA SER A 6 -14.01 2.77 3.67
C SER A 6 -15.13 2.03 4.41
N ALA A 7 -14.84 0.82 4.88
CA ALA A 7 -15.66 0.17 5.90
C ALA A 7 -15.30 0.76 7.28
N GLY A 8 -16.00 1.84 7.66
CA GLY A 8 -16.36 2.19 9.05
C GLY A 8 -15.29 2.52 10.11
N ASN A 9 -14.01 2.17 9.98
CA ASN A 9 -13.04 2.32 11.09
C ASN A 9 -11.62 2.74 10.67
N GLY A 10 -11.53 3.66 9.70
CA GLY A 10 -10.27 4.34 9.34
C GLY A 10 -9.27 3.42 8.62
N ALA A 11 -9.09 3.64 7.32
CA ALA A 11 -7.95 3.06 6.61
C ALA A 11 -6.66 3.48 7.35
N CYS A 12 -5.88 2.50 7.81
CA CYS A 12 -4.62 2.70 8.53
C CYS A 12 -3.41 2.60 7.60
N VAL A 13 -3.61 2.20 6.34
CA VAL A 13 -2.55 1.99 5.36
C VAL A 13 -3.04 2.44 3.98
N GLU A 14 -2.21 3.18 3.26
CA GLU A 14 -2.40 3.55 1.87
C GLU A 14 -1.28 2.96 1.01
N VAL A 15 -1.65 2.43 -0.16
CA VAL A 15 -0.73 1.88 -1.15
C VAL A 15 -0.82 2.69 -2.45
N LYS A 16 0.33 3.03 -3.03
CA LYS A 16 0.46 3.74 -4.30
C LYS A 16 1.51 3.07 -5.18
N SER A 17 1.28 3.02 -6.48
CA SER A 17 2.29 2.66 -7.48
C SER A 17 2.85 3.93 -8.14
N PRO A 18 3.90 4.57 -7.58
CA PRO A 18 4.49 5.76 -8.17
C PRO A 18 5.10 5.49 -9.56
N THR A 19 5.58 4.26 -9.78
CA THR A 19 6.08 3.77 -11.07
C THR A 19 5.53 2.36 -11.33
N ALA A 20 5.78 1.82 -12.53
CA ALA A 20 5.41 0.43 -12.84
C ALA A 20 6.26 -0.61 -12.07
N ALA A 21 7.43 -0.21 -11.58
CA ALA A 21 8.40 -1.10 -10.94
C ALA A 21 8.36 -1.03 -9.40
N GLU A 22 7.59 -0.11 -8.82
CA GLU A 22 7.66 0.22 -7.40
C GLU A 22 6.28 0.42 -6.78
N LEU A 23 6.13 -0.10 -5.57
CA LEU A 23 4.97 0.07 -4.71
C LEU A 23 5.38 0.78 -3.42
N ALA A 24 4.70 1.88 -3.14
CA ALA A 24 4.88 2.69 -1.95
C ALA A 24 3.71 2.45 -0.97
N VAL A 25 4.02 2.11 0.27
CA VAL A 25 3.06 1.86 1.35
C VAL A 25 3.32 2.86 2.47
N ARG A 26 2.28 3.50 3.00
CA ARG A 26 2.38 4.43 4.13
C ARG A 26 1.19 4.34 5.08
N ASP A 27 1.37 4.82 6.30
CA ASP A 27 0.28 5.00 7.24
C ASP A 27 -0.52 6.26 6.86
N SER A 28 -1.80 6.08 6.55
CA SER A 28 -2.71 7.19 6.21
C SER A 28 -3.05 8.09 7.39
N LYS A 29 -2.81 7.65 8.64
CA LYS A 29 -2.96 8.44 9.86
C LYS A 29 -1.74 9.34 10.12
N THR A 30 -0.61 9.06 9.49
CA THR A 30 0.61 9.86 9.60
C THR A 30 1.13 10.21 8.20
N PRO A 31 0.50 11.18 7.51
CA PRO A 31 0.83 11.52 6.13
C PRO A 31 2.29 11.96 5.91
N GLU A 32 2.91 12.54 6.95
CA GLU A 32 4.32 12.97 6.97
C GLU A 32 5.27 11.86 7.45
N GLY A 33 4.72 10.68 7.75
CA GLY A 33 5.46 9.52 8.21
C GLY A 33 6.26 8.84 7.09
N PRO A 34 7.08 7.85 7.46
CA PRO A 34 7.92 7.14 6.51
C PRO A 34 7.09 6.37 5.47
N ILE A 35 7.61 6.32 4.25
CA ILE A 35 7.06 5.54 3.14
C ILE A 35 7.93 4.30 2.95
N LEU A 36 7.31 3.13 2.94
CA LEU A 36 7.97 1.87 2.62
C LEU A 36 7.86 1.62 1.12
N ALA A 37 9.00 1.46 0.45
CA ALA A 37 9.07 1.17 -0.99
C ALA A 37 9.43 -0.30 -1.23
N PHE A 38 8.70 -0.93 -2.15
CA PHE A 38 8.88 -2.32 -2.53
C PHE A 38 9.00 -2.44 -4.05
N PRO A 39 9.89 -3.31 -4.56
CA PRO A 39 9.82 -3.76 -5.94
C PRO A 39 8.46 -4.40 -6.26
N ALA A 40 7.95 -4.15 -7.47
CA ALA A 40 6.62 -4.62 -7.87
C ALA A 40 6.50 -6.15 -7.91
N ASP A 41 7.56 -6.86 -8.30
CA ASP A 41 7.63 -8.31 -8.28
C ASP A 41 7.54 -8.88 -6.85
N ALA A 42 8.28 -8.29 -5.90
CA ALA A 42 8.22 -8.67 -4.49
C ALA A 42 6.83 -8.41 -3.88
N TRP A 43 6.22 -7.27 -4.20
CA TRP A 43 4.85 -6.96 -3.76
C TRP A 43 3.83 -7.96 -4.31
N ASN A 44 3.92 -8.31 -5.60
CA ASN A 44 3.03 -9.28 -6.21
C ASN A 44 3.19 -10.68 -5.60
N ALA A 45 4.42 -11.12 -5.35
CA ALA A 45 4.70 -12.37 -4.65
C ALA A 45 4.09 -12.39 -3.24
N PHE A 46 4.27 -11.29 -2.48
CA PHE A 46 3.67 -11.13 -1.15
C PHE A 46 2.14 -11.25 -1.20
N VAL A 47 1.47 -10.46 -2.06
CA VAL A 47 0.00 -10.50 -2.19
C VAL A 47 -0.49 -11.88 -2.64
N SER A 48 0.23 -12.54 -3.55
CA SER A 48 -0.11 -13.90 -3.98
C SER A 48 -0.01 -14.90 -2.82
N SER A 49 0.99 -14.77 -1.96
CA SER A 49 1.18 -15.67 -0.81
C SER A 49 0.10 -15.49 0.28
N VAL A 50 -0.40 -14.27 0.48
CA VAL A 50 -1.41 -13.94 1.50
C VAL A 50 -2.83 -14.31 1.05
N LYS A 51 -3.07 -14.44 -0.25
CA LYS A 51 -4.38 -14.85 -0.80
C LYS A 51 -4.64 -16.36 -0.75
N ALA A 52 -3.60 -17.18 -0.55
CA ALA A 52 -3.70 -18.63 -0.44
C ALA A 52 -4.25 -19.04 0.94
#